data_AF-A0AAV9F7I3-F1
#
_entry.id   AF-A0AAV9F7I3-F1
#
_cell.length_a   1.000
_cell.length_b   1.000
_cell.length_c   1.000
_cell.angle_alpha   90.00
_cell.angle_beta   90.00
_cell.angle_gamma   90.00
#
_symmetry.space_group_name_H-M   'P 1'
#
loop_
_entity.id
_entity.type
_entity.pdbx_description
1 polymer ?
#
loop_
_entity_poly.entity_id
_entity_poly.type
_entity_poly.pdbx_seq_one_letter_code
_entity_poly.pdbx_strand_id
1 'polypeptide(L)'
;MGRGKIEIKRIENQTNQQVTFCKRRSGLLKKAYELSVLCDAEVALIVFSNRGRLYEYANSRQIMGEAISSMNLRELKSLESKLSKGIDKIRNKKTELLAEEITFLQRREFELAETNKYLHSKIMDNERTHREMNMISAGQEYEVIPTAPFDSRNFLQVNLMEPSHNYSHQQQTTLQLG
;
A
#
# COMPACT_ATOMS: atom_id res chain seq x y z
N MET A 1 -20.87 26.78 5.88
CA MET A 1 -19.60 27.01 5.16
C MET A 1 -19.83 26.82 3.66
N GLY A 2 -19.46 27.80 2.84
CA GLY A 2 -19.70 27.79 1.38
C GLY A 2 -18.71 26.94 0.58
N ARG A 3 -18.95 26.82 -0.73
CA ARG A 3 -18.05 26.11 -1.66
C ARG A 3 -16.83 26.96 -1.99
N GLY A 4 -15.66 26.59 -1.48
CA GLY A 4 -14.39 27.24 -1.84
C GLY A 4 -13.96 26.92 -3.27
N LYS A 5 -13.39 27.91 -3.97
CA LYS A 5 -12.75 27.73 -5.28
C LYS A 5 -11.41 27.00 -5.09
N ILE A 6 -11.09 26.07 -5.99
CA ILE A 6 -9.82 25.33 -5.99
C ILE A 6 -9.19 25.35 -7.39
N GLU A 7 -7.87 25.31 -7.46
CA GLU A 7 -7.13 25.19 -8.72
C GLU A 7 -7.23 23.78 -9.30
N ILE A 8 -7.20 23.66 -10.63
CA ILE A 8 -7.17 22.35 -11.31
C ILE A 8 -5.73 21.84 -11.35
N LYS A 9 -5.31 21.26 -10.23
CA LYS A 9 -4.02 20.55 -10.05
C LYS A 9 -4.19 19.39 -9.07
N ARG A 10 -3.17 18.53 -8.95
CA ARG A 10 -3.18 17.44 -7.96
C ARG A 10 -3.33 18.01 -6.55
N ILE A 11 -4.23 17.44 -5.76
CA ILE A 11 -4.42 17.82 -4.35
C ILE A 11 -3.41 17.02 -3.53
N GLU A 12 -2.48 17.71 -2.86
CA GLU A 12 -1.41 17.06 -2.09
C GLU A 12 -1.90 16.51 -0.74
N ASN A 13 -2.81 17.21 -0.08
CA ASN A 13 -3.38 16.73 1.18
C ASN A 13 -4.27 15.49 0.92
N GLN A 14 -3.89 14.34 1.48
CA GLN A 14 -4.55 13.06 1.23
C GLN A 14 -6.03 13.03 1.64
N THR A 15 -6.38 13.62 2.79
CA THR A 15 -7.77 13.67 3.26
C THR A 15 -8.63 14.51 2.31
N ASN A 16 -8.16 15.69 1.94
CA ASN A 16 -8.85 16.55 0.97
C ASN A 16 -8.94 15.91 -0.41
N GLN A 17 -7.89 15.21 -0.84
CA GLN A 17 -7.86 14.46 -2.09
C GLN A 17 -8.93 13.36 -2.07
N GLN A 18 -9.01 12.57 -1.00
CA GLN A 18 -9.97 11.49 -0.85
C GLN A 18 -11.42 12.01 -0.80
N VAL A 19 -11.69 13.04 0.01
CA VAL A 19 -13.03 13.65 0.09
C VAL A 19 -13.43 14.27 -1.25
N THR A 20 -12.50 14.95 -1.93
CA THR A 20 -12.75 15.55 -3.24
C THR A 20 -13.00 14.47 -4.29
N PHE A 21 -12.21 13.39 -4.29
CA PHE A 21 -12.41 12.24 -5.17
C PHE A 21 -13.80 11.66 -4.96
N CYS A 22 -14.20 11.35 -3.73
CA CYS A 22 -15.53 10.82 -3.43
C CYS A 22 -16.64 11.74 -3.93
N LYS A 23 -16.55 13.05 -3.64
CA LYS A 23 -17.58 14.03 -4.06
C LYS A 23 -17.63 14.20 -5.58
N ARG A 24 -16.48 14.36 -6.25
CA ARG A 24 -16.42 14.58 -7.71
C ARG A 24 -16.82 13.32 -8.46
N ARG A 25 -16.34 12.14 -8.05
CA ARG A 25 -16.75 10.86 -8.63
C ARG A 25 -18.26 10.69 -8.55
N SER A 26 -18.86 10.90 -7.37
CA SER A 26 -20.31 10.79 -7.21
C SER A 26 -21.07 11.84 -8.03
N GLY A 27 -20.58 13.09 -8.11
CA GLY A 27 -21.16 14.12 -8.96
C GLY A 27 -21.07 13.78 -10.46
N LEU A 28 -19.95 13.22 -10.90
CA LEU A 28 -19.71 12.81 -12.28
C LEU A 28 -20.62 11.63 -12.68
N LEU A 29 -20.77 10.63 -11.80
CA LEU A 29 -21.71 9.53 -12.00
C LEU A 29 -23.15 10.02 -12.15
N LYS A 30 -23.58 10.99 -11.32
CA LYS A 30 -24.90 11.61 -11.46
C LYS A 30 -25.05 12.34 -12.80
N LYS A 31 -24.03 13.06 -13.26
CA LYS A 31 -24.05 13.74 -14.55
C LYS A 31 -24.08 12.78 -15.74
N ALA A 32 -23.34 11.69 -15.66
CA ALA A 32 -23.41 10.62 -16.66
C ALA A 32 -24.82 10.00 -16.73
N TYR A 33 -25.45 9.78 -15.58
CA TYR A 33 -26.84 9.32 -15.50
C TYR A 33 -27.83 10.32 -16.12
N GLU A 34 -27.80 11.57 -15.66
CA GLU A 34 -28.69 12.63 -16.18
C GLU A 34 -28.58 12.76 -17.70
N LEU A 35 -27.36 12.82 -18.25
CA LEU A 35 -27.13 12.92 -19.69
C LEU A 35 -27.73 11.72 -20.44
N SER A 36 -27.52 10.53 -19.89
CA SER A 36 -27.99 9.29 -20.51
C SER A 36 -29.53 9.21 -20.57
N VAL A 37 -30.23 9.76 -19.58
CA VAL A 37 -31.69 9.80 -19.53
C VAL A 37 -32.26 10.96 -20.36
N LEU A 38 -31.71 12.16 -20.22
CA LEU A 38 -32.26 13.37 -20.85
C LEU A 38 -32.10 13.37 -22.37
N CYS A 39 -31.06 12.73 -22.89
CA CYS A 39 -30.71 12.76 -24.30
C CYS A 39 -30.79 11.37 -24.97
N ASP A 40 -31.26 10.35 -24.26
CA ASP A 40 -31.25 8.95 -24.71
C ASP A 40 -29.86 8.53 -25.26
N ALA A 41 -28.81 8.95 -24.56
CA ALA A 41 -27.44 8.74 -24.97
C ALA A 41 -26.86 7.48 -24.32
N GLU A 42 -26.17 6.65 -25.11
CA GLU A 42 -25.32 5.58 -24.56
C GLU A 42 -24.10 6.21 -23.87
N VAL A 43 -23.98 6.01 -22.55
CA VAL A 43 -22.90 6.58 -21.74
C VAL A 43 -22.21 5.50 -20.92
N ALA A 44 -20.87 5.47 -20.98
CA ALA A 44 -20.02 4.65 -20.13
C ALA A 44 -18.96 5.52 -19.45
N LEU A 45 -18.73 5.28 -18.16
CA LEU A 45 -17.75 5.98 -17.32
C LEU A 45 -17.00 4.95 -16.46
N ILE A 46 -15.66 5.04 -16.47
CA ILE A 46 -14.78 4.20 -15.66
C ILE A 46 -13.84 5.13 -14.87
N VAL A 47 -13.73 4.90 -13.56
CA VAL A 47 -12.86 5.67 -12.65
C VAL A 47 -12.06 4.72 -11.77
N PHE A 48 -10.74 4.82 -11.82
CA PHE A 48 -9.84 4.11 -10.91
C PHE A 48 -9.41 5.05 -9.78
N SER A 49 -9.50 4.58 -8.54
CA SER A 49 -8.87 5.26 -7.40
C SER A 49 -7.37 4.93 -7.32
N ASN A 50 -6.61 5.77 -6.61
CA ASN A 50 -5.20 5.50 -6.28
C ASN A 50 -4.99 4.21 -5.45
N ARG A 51 -6.04 3.69 -4.80
CA ARG A 51 -6.02 2.40 -4.08
C ARG A 51 -6.41 1.20 -4.98
N GLY A 52 -6.50 1.40 -6.29
CA GLY A 52 -6.87 0.35 -7.25
C GLY A 52 -8.36 -0.02 -7.26
N ARG A 53 -9.21 0.66 -6.47
CA ARG A 53 -10.67 0.41 -6.53
C ARG A 53 -11.25 1.00 -7.82
N LEU A 54 -12.01 0.17 -8.53
CA LEU A 54 -12.80 0.51 -9.72
C LEU A 54 -14.17 1.07 -9.31
N TYR A 55 -14.58 2.14 -9.97
CA TYR A 55 -15.93 2.68 -9.94
C TYR A 55 -16.41 2.88 -11.37
N GLU A 56 -17.59 2.38 -11.69
CA GLU A 56 -18.10 2.41 -13.05
C GLU A 56 -19.57 2.83 -13.11
N TYR A 57 -19.97 3.33 -14.28
CA TYR A 57 -21.35 3.54 -14.69
C TYR A 57 -21.48 3.20 -16.16
N ALA A 58 -22.49 2.43 -16.50
CA ALA A 58 -22.90 2.19 -17.87
C ALA A 58 -24.43 2.14 -17.90
N ASN A 59 -25.08 2.88 -18.82
CA ASN A 59 -26.54 2.79 -18.99
C ASN A 59 -26.95 1.73 -20.02
N SER A 60 -26.00 1.15 -20.74
CA SER A 60 -26.30 0.10 -21.71
C SER A 60 -26.60 -1.19 -20.96
N ARG A 61 -27.90 -1.40 -20.72
CA ARG A 61 -28.48 -2.66 -20.20
C ARG A 61 -27.90 -3.87 -20.94
N GLN A 62 -27.70 -3.75 -22.24
CA GLN A 62 -27.11 -4.77 -23.10
C GLN A 62 -25.67 -5.13 -22.72
N ILE A 63 -24.82 -4.15 -22.40
CA ILE A 63 -23.44 -4.39 -21.91
C ILE A 63 -23.45 -5.18 -20.59
N MET A 64 -24.46 -4.97 -19.75
CA MET A 64 -24.67 -5.71 -18.49
C MET A 64 -25.39 -7.05 -18.68
N GLY A 65 -25.70 -7.42 -19.93
CA GLY A 65 -26.38 -8.66 -20.27
C GLY A 65 -27.90 -8.63 -20.09
N GLU A 66 -28.49 -7.46 -19.89
CA GLU A 66 -29.94 -7.25 -19.81
C GLU A 66 -30.52 -6.89 -21.19
N ALA A 67 -31.80 -7.20 -21.41
CA ALA A 67 -32.53 -6.89 -22.66
C ALA A 67 -31.86 -7.43 -23.95
N ILE A 68 -31.06 -8.50 -23.85
CA ILE A 68 -30.42 -9.14 -25.01
C ILE A 68 -31.48 -9.76 -25.93
N SER A 69 -32.58 -10.27 -25.36
CA SER A 69 -33.65 -10.95 -26.10
C SER A 69 -34.34 -10.08 -27.15
N SER A 70 -34.27 -8.75 -27.02
CA SER A 70 -34.83 -7.81 -28.00
C SER A 70 -33.84 -7.38 -29.08
N MET A 71 -32.58 -7.82 -29.02
CA MET A 71 -31.55 -7.46 -29.99
C MET A 71 -31.62 -8.31 -31.25
N ASN A 72 -31.31 -7.72 -32.40
CA ASN A 72 -31.09 -8.50 -33.62
C ASN A 72 -29.64 -9.02 -33.70
N LEU A 73 -29.39 -9.98 -34.60
CA LEU A 73 -28.08 -10.66 -34.71
C LEU A 73 -26.91 -9.71 -35.00
N ARG A 74 -27.14 -8.59 -35.71
CA ARG A 74 -26.08 -7.61 -36.00
C ARG A 74 -25.70 -6.82 -34.75
N GLU A 75 -26.70 -6.36 -34.01
CA GLU A 75 -26.50 -5.66 -32.74
C GLU A 75 -25.79 -6.56 -31.74
N LEU A 76 -26.20 -7.82 -31.64
CA LEU A 76 -25.60 -8.78 -30.72
C LEU A 76 -24.13 -9.05 -31.02
N LYS A 77 -23.78 -9.27 -32.31
CA LYS A 77 -22.38 -9.41 -32.75
C LYS A 77 -21.55 -8.15 -32.50
N SER A 78 -22.14 -6.98 -32.69
CA SER A 78 -21.47 -5.70 -32.44
C SER A 78 -21.16 -5.53 -30.95
N LEU A 79 -22.14 -5.84 -30.08
CA LEU A 79 -21.99 -5.82 -28.64
C LEU A 79 -20.92 -6.81 -28.16
N GLU A 80 -20.95 -8.05 -28.65
CA GLU A 80 -19.95 -9.07 -28.35
C GLU A 80 -18.53 -8.60 -28.73
N SER A 81 -18.36 -8.03 -29.93
CA SER A 81 -17.07 -7.50 -30.37
C SER A 81 -16.58 -6.35 -29.48
N LYS A 82 -17.48 -5.44 -29.08
CA LYS A 82 -17.16 -4.33 -28.16
C LYS A 82 -16.72 -4.86 -26.80
N LEU A 83 -17.47 -5.82 -26.24
CA LEU A 83 -17.16 -6.44 -24.94
C LEU A 83 -15.83 -7.18 -24.97
N SER A 84 -15.59 -8.01 -26.00
CA SER A 84 -14.33 -8.75 -26.15
C SER A 84 -13.14 -7.78 -26.17
N LYS A 85 -13.19 -6.74 -27.02
CA LYS A 85 -12.12 -5.73 -27.10
C LYS A 85 -11.91 -4.98 -25.79
N GLY A 86 -12.99 -4.66 -25.08
CA GLY A 86 -12.93 -4.01 -23.77
C GLY A 86 -12.24 -4.89 -22.72
N ILE A 87 -12.65 -6.15 -22.64
CA ILE A 87 -12.07 -7.14 -21.73
C ILE A 87 -10.58 -7.36 -22.04
N ASP A 88 -10.20 -7.47 -23.31
CA ASP A 88 -8.81 -7.67 -23.69
C ASP A 88 -7.92 -6.48 -23.31
N LYS A 89 -8.40 -5.24 -23.48
CA LYS A 89 -7.69 -4.05 -22.99
C LYS A 89 -7.50 -4.08 -21.48
N ILE A 90 -8.54 -4.45 -20.73
CA ILE A 90 -8.48 -4.53 -19.26
C ILE A 90 -7.49 -5.62 -18.83
N ARG A 91 -7.54 -6.81 -19.44
CA ARG A 91 -6.59 -7.89 -19.17
C ARG A 91 -5.16 -7.46 -19.48
N ASN A 92 -4.92 -6.87 -20.65
CA ASN A 92 -3.58 -6.43 -21.04
C ASN A 92 -3.03 -5.40 -20.06
N LYS A 93 -3.83 -4.41 -19.65
CA LYS A 93 -3.37 -3.42 -18.67
C LYS A 93 -3.13 -4.04 -17.29
N LYS A 94 -3.97 -4.99 -16.87
CA LYS A 94 -3.77 -5.73 -15.62
C LYS A 94 -2.47 -6.54 -15.66
N THR A 95 -2.19 -7.23 -16.77
CA THR A 95 -0.96 -7.99 -16.96
C THR A 95 0.27 -7.08 -16.92
N GLU A 96 0.22 -5.94 -17.60
CA GLU A 96 1.29 -4.93 -17.59
C GLU A 96 1.60 -4.45 -16.17
N LEU A 97 0.57 -4.03 -15.42
CA LEU A 97 0.74 -3.57 -14.04
C LEU A 97 1.27 -4.66 -13.10
N LEU A 98 0.82 -5.90 -13.27
CA LEU A 98 1.34 -7.03 -12.49
C LEU A 98 2.80 -7.33 -12.81
N ALA A 99 3.20 -7.24 -14.09
CA ALA A 99 4.58 -7.44 -14.50
C ALA A 99 5.49 -6.33 -13.93
N GLU A 100 5.04 -5.08 -13.95
CA GLU A 100 5.74 -3.96 -13.31
C GLU A 100 5.92 -4.19 -11.80
N GLU A 101 4.87 -4.63 -11.10
CA GLU A 101 4.91 -4.92 -9.66
C GLU A 101 5.85 -6.09 -9.33
N ILE A 102 5.81 -7.17 -10.11
CA ILE A 102 6.74 -8.31 -9.93
C ILE A 102 8.19 -7.84 -10.07
N THR A 103 8.47 -7.05 -11.12
CA THR A 103 9.82 -6.53 -11.37
C THR A 103 10.29 -5.63 -10.23
N PHE A 104 9.40 -4.78 -9.73
CA PHE A 104 9.68 -3.92 -8.58
C PHE A 104 10.00 -4.74 -7.32
N LEU A 105 9.17 -5.74 -7.00
CA LEU A 105 9.37 -6.59 -5.83
C LEU A 105 10.65 -7.41 -5.91
N GLN A 106 10.97 -7.98 -7.08
CA GLN A 106 12.21 -8.73 -7.29
C GLN A 106 13.46 -7.86 -7.12
N ARG A 107 13.45 -6.62 -7.62
CA ARG A 107 14.56 -5.69 -7.40
C ARG A 107 14.74 -5.37 -5.92
N ARG A 108 13.63 -5.10 -5.22
CA ARG A 108 13.65 -4.80 -3.80
C ARG A 108 14.12 -5.99 -2.96
N GLU A 109 13.73 -7.21 -3.33
CA GLU A 109 14.21 -8.44 -2.72
C GLU A 109 15.74 -8.57 -2.87
N PHE A 110 16.26 -8.31 -4.07
CA PHE A 110 17.70 -8.33 -4.33
C PHE A 110 18.47 -7.32 -3.47
N GLU A 111 18.02 -6.06 -3.42
CA GLU A 111 18.64 -5.00 -2.60
C GLU A 111 18.63 -5.35 -1.10
N LEU A 112 17.52 -5.92 -0.61
CA LEU A 112 17.41 -6.37 0.77
C LEU A 112 18.34 -7.57 1.06
N ALA A 113 18.48 -8.50 0.12
CA ALA A 113 19.41 -9.62 0.26
C ALA A 113 20.88 -9.16 0.31
N GLU A 114 21.25 -8.18 -0.52
CA GLU A 114 22.61 -7.62 -0.55
C GLU A 114 22.94 -6.87 0.74
N THR A 115 22.03 -6.01 1.20
CA THR A 115 22.19 -5.28 2.46
C THR A 115 22.27 -6.21 3.66
N ASN A 116 21.43 -7.25 3.73
CA ASN A 116 21.51 -8.25 4.78
C ASN A 116 22.85 -8.98 4.77
N LYS A 117 23.35 -9.40 3.59
CA LYS A 117 24.67 -10.05 3.46
C LYS A 117 25.79 -9.14 3.96
N TYR A 118 25.75 -7.85 3.59
CA TYR A 118 26.72 -6.85 4.05
C TYR A 118 26.69 -6.69 5.58
N LEU A 119 25.49 -6.53 6.16
CA LEU A 119 25.32 -6.39 7.61
C LEU A 119 25.83 -7.62 8.35
N HIS A 120 25.52 -8.83 7.88
CA HIS A 120 26.06 -10.07 8.45
C HIS A 120 27.60 -10.08 8.44
N SER A 121 28.24 -9.69 7.33
CA SER A 121 29.71 -9.60 7.27
C SER A 121 30.24 -8.58 8.28
N LYS A 122 29.62 -7.41 8.40
CA LYS A 122 30.04 -6.37 9.35
C LYS A 122 29.88 -6.78 10.81
N ILE A 123 28.82 -7.53 11.14
CA ILE A 123 28.63 -8.09 12.48
C ILE A 123 29.76 -9.08 12.79
N MET A 124 30.09 -9.99 11.87
CA MET A 124 31.18 -10.94 12.06
C MET A 124 32.54 -10.26 12.23
N ASP A 125 32.81 -9.20 11.46
CA ASP A 125 34.05 -8.44 11.60
C ASP A 125 34.11 -7.72 12.95
N ASN A 126 33.01 -7.10 13.40
CA ASN A 126 32.95 -6.45 14.70
C ASN A 126 33.15 -7.46 15.85
N GLU A 127 32.50 -8.62 15.79
CA GLU A 127 32.71 -9.70 16.76
C GLU A 127 34.17 -10.17 16.81
N ARG A 128 34.85 -10.25 15.66
CA ARG A 128 36.29 -10.57 15.59
C ARG A 128 37.12 -9.48 16.23
N THR A 129 36.89 -8.21 15.89
CA THR A 129 37.61 -7.08 16.50
C THR A 129 37.37 -7.00 18.02
N HIS A 130 36.15 -7.27 18.49
CA HIS A 130 35.85 -7.34 19.93
C HIS A 130 36.61 -8.48 20.62
N ARG A 131 36.69 -9.66 19.98
CA ARG A 131 37.50 -10.78 20.50
C ARG A 131 38.99 -10.44 20.52
N GLU A 132 39.52 -9.81 19.48
CA GLU A 132 40.92 -9.37 19.42
C GLU A 132 41.23 -8.29 20.47
N MET A 133 40.35 -7.30 20.66
CA MET A 133 40.49 -6.30 21.72
C MET A 133 40.44 -6.92 23.12
N ASN A 134 39.57 -7.90 23.35
CA ASN A 134 39.55 -8.63 24.63
C ASN A 134 40.84 -9.43 24.87
N MET A 135 41.50 -9.93 23.82
CA MET A 135 42.80 -10.63 23.92
C MET A 135 43.97 -9.65 24.15
N ILE A 136 43.91 -8.41 23.65
CA ILE A 136 44.94 -7.38 23.86
C ILE A 136 44.83 -6.72 25.25
N SER A 137 43.62 -6.66 25.85
CA SER A 137 43.44 -6.17 27.24
C SER A 137 43.78 -7.20 28.32
N ALA A 138 43.97 -8.47 27.96
CA ALA A 138 44.42 -9.53 28.88
C ALA A 138 45.94 -9.50 29.16
N GLY A 139 46.67 -8.55 28.56
CA GLY A 139 48.13 -8.43 28.63
C GLY A 139 48.68 -7.29 29.49
N GLN A 140 47.85 -6.55 30.24
CA GLN A 140 48.35 -5.64 31.27
C GLN A 140 48.12 -6.25 32.64
N GLU A 141 49.18 -6.81 33.22
CA GLU A 141 49.29 -7.07 34.65
C GLU A 141 49.11 -5.76 35.42
N TYR A 142 47.89 -5.50 35.87
CA TYR A 142 47.63 -4.78 37.11
C TYR A 142 46.60 -5.60 37.89
N GLU A 143 46.88 -5.81 39.17
CA GLU A 143 46.25 -6.80 40.05
C GLU A 143 44.76 -7.05 39.84
N VAL A 144 44.42 -8.33 39.64
CA VAL A 144 43.05 -8.84 39.55
C VAL A 144 42.39 -8.79 40.93
N ILE A 145 41.43 -7.88 41.12
CA ILE A 145 40.39 -8.04 42.13
C ILE A 145 39.41 -9.12 41.61
N PRO A 146 39.03 -10.14 42.40
CA PRO A 146 38.22 -11.24 41.87
C PRO A 146 36.82 -10.74 41.53
N THR A 147 36.46 -10.72 40.25
CA THR A 147 35.08 -10.52 39.81
C THR A 147 34.40 -11.89 39.66
N ALA A 148 33.29 -12.04 40.38
CA ALA A 148 32.44 -13.23 40.40
C ALA A 148 31.98 -13.64 38.99
N PRO A 149 31.61 -14.92 38.77
CA PRO A 149 31.22 -15.39 37.44
C PRO A 149 29.98 -14.64 36.95
N PHE A 150 30.15 -13.89 35.87
CA PHE A 150 29.09 -13.16 35.20
C PHE A 150 28.23 -14.16 34.42
N ASP A 151 27.08 -14.54 34.98
CA ASP A 151 26.08 -15.37 34.30
C ASP A 151 25.22 -14.49 33.37
N SER A 152 25.39 -14.67 32.07
CA SER A 152 24.70 -13.92 31.01
C SER A 152 23.18 -14.16 30.97
N ARG A 153 22.65 -15.02 31.84
CA ARG A 153 21.22 -15.37 31.88
C ARG A 153 20.34 -14.40 32.66
N ASN A 154 20.88 -13.39 33.33
CA ASN A 154 20.10 -12.56 34.27
C ASN A 154 19.67 -11.16 33.78
N PHE A 155 19.58 -10.93 32.47
CA PHE A 155 19.14 -9.61 31.95
C PHE A 155 17.63 -9.31 32.10
N LEU A 156 16.89 -10.14 32.84
CA LEU A 156 15.45 -9.96 33.10
C LEU A 156 15.09 -10.05 34.58
N GLN A 157 15.86 -9.41 35.47
CA GLN A 157 15.41 -9.21 36.85
C GLN A 157 15.07 -7.74 37.12
N VAL A 158 13.78 -7.49 36.91
CA VAL A 158 12.94 -6.42 37.43
C VAL A 158 13.40 -5.99 38.82
N ASN A 159 13.75 -4.71 39.00
CA ASN A 159 13.69 -4.07 40.30
C ASN A 159 12.66 -2.95 40.28
N LEU A 160 11.54 -3.30 40.89
CA LEU A 160 10.39 -2.51 41.26
C LEU A 160 10.81 -1.55 42.38
N MET A 161 10.94 -0.23 42.11
CA MET A 161 10.64 0.85 43.06
C MET A 161 10.47 2.18 42.29
N GLU A 162 9.21 2.59 42.12
CA GLU A 162 8.80 3.97 41.79
C GLU A 162 8.91 4.86 43.07
N PRO A 163 8.94 6.23 43.01
CA PRO A 163 7.99 7.03 42.21
C PRO A 163 8.47 8.37 41.62
N SER A 164 7.67 8.85 40.65
CA SER A 164 7.45 10.26 40.25
C SER A 164 8.44 10.91 39.28
N HIS A 165 8.07 10.98 37.99
CA HIS A 165 7.59 12.25 37.40
C HIS A 165 7.04 12.04 35.99
N ASN A 166 5.78 12.48 35.84
CA ASN A 166 4.98 12.61 34.63
C ASN A 166 5.75 13.00 33.37
N TYR A 167 5.56 12.25 32.27
CA TYR A 167 5.14 12.82 31.00
C TYR A 167 4.25 11.83 30.22
N SER A 168 3.12 12.35 29.80
CA SER A 168 1.94 11.69 29.26
C SER A 168 1.84 11.83 27.73
N HIS A 169 1.55 10.73 27.01
CA HIS A 169 0.59 10.61 25.87
C HIS A 169 0.80 9.26 25.15
N GLN A 170 -0.10 8.26 25.23
CA GLN A 170 -1.36 8.06 24.45
C GLN A 170 -1.17 8.29 22.93
N GLN A 171 -1.34 7.32 22.01
CA GLN A 171 -2.42 6.34 21.88
C GLN A 171 -2.00 5.06 21.12
N GLN A 172 -2.62 3.95 21.56
CA GLN A 172 -2.84 2.69 20.83
C GLN A 172 -3.76 2.91 19.62
N THR A 173 -3.65 2.04 18.60
CA THR A 173 -4.77 1.12 18.28
C THR A 173 -4.27 -0.08 17.47
N THR A 174 -4.48 -1.24 18.08
CA THR A 174 -4.36 -2.61 17.60
C THR A 174 -5.41 -2.90 16.51
N LEU A 175 -5.00 -3.61 15.45
CA LEU A 175 -5.90 -4.22 14.46
C LEU A 175 -6.41 -5.55 15.03
N GLN A 176 -7.71 -5.64 15.32
CA GLN A 176 -8.41 -6.93 15.46
C GLN A 176 -9.02 -7.30 14.10
N LEU A 177 -8.71 -8.52 13.65
CA LEU A 177 -9.37 -9.18 12.52
C LEU A 177 -10.70 -9.78 13.02
N GLY A 178 -11.78 -9.36 12.35
CA GLY A 178 -13.14 -9.90 12.43
C GLY A 178 -13.90 -9.42 11.21
#